data_AF-A0A956DSG9-F1
#
_entry.id   AF-A0A956DSG9-F1
#
_cell.length_a   1.000
_cell.length_b   1.000
_cell.length_c   1.000
_cell.angle_alpha   90.00
_cell.angle_beta   90.00
_cell.angle_gamma   90.00
#
_symmetry.space_group_name_H-M   'P 1'
#
loop_
_entity.id
_entity.type
_entity.pdbx_description
1 polymer ?
#
loop_
_entity_poly.entity_id
_entity_poly.type
_entity_poly.pdbx_seq_one_letter_code
_entity_poly.pdbx_strand_id
1 'polypeptide(L)'
;FGVGITFDEPMLGEPEVVVAQDVLAFAGIAPPTLKLYPIETHIAEKLHAYTMPRARPSARVKDLPDILLLASVRKLEGNRLYTAFEQTFAFRDTHPLPGSIPRAPEAWSGPYEAMAREDQLPWETLFDVHVSALSFLDPVLARGRDLIWLPNKSRWE
;
A
#
# COMPACT_ATOMS: atom_id res chain seq x y z
N PHE A 1 18.93 0.33 -14.84
CA PHE A 1 17.53 -0.14 -14.96
C PHE A 1 17.49 -1.63 -14.64
N GLY A 2 16.65 -2.03 -13.70
CA GLY A 2 16.37 -3.43 -13.39
C GLY A 2 14.88 -3.68 -13.58
N VAL A 3 14.53 -4.82 -14.16
CA VAL A 3 13.13 -5.26 -14.29
C VAL A 3 12.94 -6.44 -13.37
N GLY A 4 11.99 -6.32 -12.44
CA GLY A 4 11.54 -7.44 -11.60
C GLY A 4 10.35 -8.13 -12.26
N ILE A 5 10.36 -9.45 -12.31
CA ILE A 5 9.24 -10.26 -12.81
C ILE A 5 8.85 -11.24 -11.71
N THR A 6 7.58 -11.23 -11.34
CA THR A 6 6.95 -12.20 -10.43
C THR A 6 6.00 -13.08 -11.22
N PHE A 7 5.85 -14.33 -10.79
CA PHE A 7 4.97 -15.31 -11.41
C PHE A 7 3.95 -15.78 -10.38
N ASP A 8 2.76 -16.13 -10.87
CA ASP A 8 1.68 -16.75 -10.09
C ASP A 8 1.17 -15.94 -8.88
N GLU A 9 1.31 -14.62 -8.91
CA GLU A 9 0.86 -13.76 -7.82
C GLU A 9 -0.68 -13.70 -7.77
N PRO A 10 -1.30 -13.91 -6.59
CA PRO A 10 -2.75 -13.82 -6.44
C PRO A 10 -3.18 -12.37 -6.66
N MET A 11 -4.23 -12.19 -7.45
CA MET A 11 -4.80 -10.89 -7.74
C MET A 11 -6.31 -10.93 -7.50
N LEU A 12 -6.82 -10.00 -6.69
CA LEU A 12 -8.25 -9.90 -6.44
C LEU A 12 -8.95 -9.17 -7.59
N GLY A 13 -9.59 -9.94 -8.48
CA GLY A 13 -10.35 -9.40 -9.61
C GLY A 13 -9.52 -9.26 -10.88
N GLU A 14 -9.92 -8.34 -11.76
CA GLU A 14 -9.26 -8.09 -13.05
C GLU A 14 -8.25 -6.93 -12.95
N PRO A 15 -7.18 -6.91 -13.78
CA PRO A 15 -6.27 -5.78 -13.81
C PRO A 15 -6.98 -4.47 -14.15
N GLU A 16 -6.59 -3.40 -13.48
CA GLU A 16 -7.09 -2.05 -13.76
C GLU A 16 -6.44 -1.51 -15.04
N VAL A 17 -7.25 -1.03 -15.97
CA VAL A 17 -6.75 -0.46 -17.24
C VAL A 17 -6.68 1.05 -17.11
N VAL A 18 -5.48 1.61 -17.23
CA VAL A 18 -5.22 3.04 -17.07
C VAL A 18 -4.48 3.57 -18.29
N VAL A 19 -4.92 4.70 -18.84
CA VAL A 19 -4.16 5.45 -19.85
C VAL A 19 -3.16 6.34 -19.11
N ALA A 20 -1.88 6.19 -19.43
CA ALA A 20 -0.82 6.98 -18.81
C ALA A 20 -0.92 8.46 -19.21
N GLN A 21 -0.25 9.33 -18.46
CA GLN A 21 -0.14 10.74 -18.83
C GLN A 21 0.59 10.90 -20.17
N ASP A 22 0.15 11.89 -20.95
CA ASP A 22 0.69 12.17 -22.28
C ASP A 22 1.99 12.98 -22.21
N VAL A 23 3.03 12.36 -21.65
CA VAL A 23 4.33 13.02 -21.41
C VAL A 23 5.19 13.11 -22.68
N LEU A 24 4.89 12.32 -23.72
CA LEU A 24 5.62 12.27 -24.99
C LEU A 24 4.83 12.89 -26.15
N ALA A 25 3.77 13.64 -25.87
CA ALA A 25 2.99 14.39 -26.86
C ALA A 25 3.87 15.25 -27.77
N PHE A 26 4.91 15.87 -27.21
CA PHE A 26 5.85 16.72 -27.95
C PHE A 26 6.61 15.97 -29.05
N ALA A 27 6.70 14.64 -28.93
CA ALA A 27 7.33 13.74 -29.90
C ALA A 27 6.29 13.04 -30.80
N GLY A 28 5.01 13.37 -30.69
CA GLY A 28 3.92 12.72 -31.43
C GLY A 28 3.66 11.28 -31.01
N ILE A 29 4.11 10.88 -29.81
CA ILE A 29 3.94 9.52 -29.28
C ILE A 29 2.70 9.51 -28.39
N ALA A 30 1.71 8.70 -28.76
CA ALA A 30 0.48 8.56 -27.99
C ALA A 30 0.75 7.93 -26.60
N PRO A 31 -0.02 8.30 -25.57
CA PRO A 31 0.13 7.72 -24.23
C PRO A 31 -0.20 6.22 -24.25
N PRO A 32 0.60 5.38 -23.58
CA PRO A 32 0.33 3.96 -23.51
C PRO A 32 -0.89 3.67 -22.62
N THR A 33 -1.58 2.58 -22.95
CA THR A 33 -2.59 1.96 -22.07
C THR A 33 -1.90 0.87 -21.25
N LEU A 34 -1.99 0.96 -19.92
CA LEU A 34 -1.33 0.09 -18.96
C LEU A 34 -2.35 -0.77 -18.23
N LYS A 35 -1.95 -2.00 -17.89
CA LYS A 35 -2.67 -2.86 -16.96
C LYS A 35 -1.94 -2.83 -15.62
N LEU A 36 -2.62 -2.36 -14.59
CA LEU A 36 -2.12 -2.27 -13.22
C LEU A 36 -2.81 -3.33 -12.37
N TYR A 37 -2.16 -3.76 -11.30
CA TYR A 37 -2.85 -4.59 -10.32
C TYR A 37 -3.94 -3.75 -9.64
N PRO A 38 -5.05 -4.38 -9.24
CA PRO A 38 -6.04 -3.78 -8.35
C PRO A 38 -5.37 -3.20 -7.11
N ILE A 39 -5.78 -1.98 -6.74
CA ILE A 39 -5.18 -1.24 -5.64
C ILE A 39 -5.26 -2.00 -4.31
N GLU A 40 -6.31 -2.80 -4.12
CA GLU A 40 -6.49 -3.64 -2.93
C GLU A 40 -5.37 -4.70 -2.84
N THR A 41 -4.97 -5.28 -3.98
CA THR A 41 -3.87 -6.26 -4.04
C THR A 41 -2.53 -5.57 -3.76
N HIS A 42 -2.28 -4.39 -4.34
CA HIS A 42 -1.08 -3.61 -4.03
C HIS A 42 -0.94 -3.28 -2.53
N ILE A 43 -2.03 -2.87 -1.88
CA ILE A 43 -2.03 -2.58 -0.45
C ILE A 43 -1.77 -3.86 0.36
N ALA A 44 -2.39 -4.98 -0.03
CA ALA A 44 -2.20 -6.28 0.62
C ALA A 44 -0.74 -6.75 0.57
N GLU A 45 -0.09 -6.64 -0.59
CA GLU A 45 1.32 -6.99 -0.76
C GLU A 45 2.25 -6.12 0.10
N LYS A 46 2.00 -4.81 0.13
CA LYS A 46 2.77 -3.89 0.97
C LYS A 46 2.57 -4.18 2.45
N LEU A 47 1.34 -4.47 2.88
CA LEU A 47 1.06 -4.87 4.26
C LEU A 47 1.80 -6.16 4.63
N HIS A 48 1.74 -7.17 3.78
CA HIS A 48 2.46 -8.43 3.98
C HIS A 48 3.98 -8.20 4.04
N ALA A 49 4.53 -7.40 3.12
CA ALA A 49 5.96 -7.08 3.10
C ALA A 49 6.40 -6.30 4.35
N TYR A 50 5.57 -5.37 4.83
CA TYR A 50 5.81 -4.57 6.03
C TYR A 50 5.85 -5.45 7.29
N THR A 51 4.89 -6.38 7.40
CA THR A 51 4.67 -7.19 8.62
C THR A 51 5.49 -8.48 8.69
N MET A 52 6.13 -8.87 7.58
CA MET A 52 6.99 -10.05 7.51
C MET A 52 8.06 -10.06 8.62
N PRO A 53 8.09 -11.10 9.48
CA PRO A 53 9.13 -11.29 10.49
C PRO A 53 10.52 -11.36 9.87
N ARG A 54 11.47 -10.60 10.40
CA ARG A 54 12.86 -10.55 9.91
C ARG A 54 13.86 -10.51 11.06
N ALA A 55 14.96 -11.22 10.89
CA ALA A 55 16.07 -11.20 11.84
C ALA A 55 16.94 -9.93 11.76
N ARG A 56 16.86 -9.20 10.63
CA ARG A 56 17.60 -7.95 10.41
C ARG A 56 16.63 -6.79 10.16
N PRO A 57 17.03 -5.56 10.51
CA PRO A 57 16.26 -4.36 10.17
C PRO A 57 15.94 -4.34 8.68
N SER A 58 14.67 -4.12 8.39
CA SER A 58 14.14 -4.13 7.04
C SER A 58 14.35 -2.78 6.36
N ALA A 59 14.62 -2.77 5.05
CA ALA A 59 14.71 -1.55 4.23
C ALA A 59 13.32 -1.06 3.74
N ARG A 60 12.24 -1.58 4.33
CA ARG A 60 10.84 -1.35 3.93
C ARG A 60 10.23 -0.05 4.50
N VAL A 61 11.07 0.97 4.69
CA VAL A 61 10.64 2.30 5.21
C VAL A 61 9.54 2.96 4.34
N LYS A 62 9.44 2.54 3.07
CA LYS A 62 8.46 3.02 2.08
C LYS A 62 7.09 2.35 2.15
N ASP A 63 6.94 1.20 2.80
CA ASP A 63 5.69 0.43 2.70
C ASP A 63 4.49 1.19 3.32
N LEU A 64 4.67 1.83 4.48
CA LEU A 64 3.61 2.62 5.14
C LEU A 64 3.14 3.84 4.32
N PRO A 65 4.03 4.76 3.88
CA PRO A 65 3.58 5.89 3.06
C PRO A 65 2.99 5.42 1.73
N ASP A 66 3.55 4.38 1.10
CA ASP A 66 3.00 3.85 -0.15
C ASP A 66 1.57 3.29 0.03
N ILE A 67 1.30 2.59 1.13
CA ILE A 67 -0.05 2.13 1.47
C ILE A 67 -1.02 3.31 1.55
N LEU A 68 -0.62 4.39 2.24
CA LEU A 68 -1.48 5.56 2.44
C LEU A 68 -1.65 6.38 1.15
N LEU A 69 -0.62 6.46 0.31
CA LEU A 69 -0.71 7.07 -1.01
C LEU A 69 -1.70 6.30 -1.88
N LEU A 70 -1.65 4.97 -1.90
CA LEU A 70 -2.65 4.13 -2.59
C LEU A 70 -4.05 4.36 -2.00
N ALA A 71 -4.17 4.41 -0.67
CA ALA A 71 -5.44 4.70 0.00
C ALA A 71 -6.03 6.08 -0.34
N SER A 72 -5.21 7.04 -0.78
CA SER A 72 -5.67 8.38 -1.20
C SER A 72 -6.23 8.44 -2.62
N VAL A 73 -6.00 7.42 -3.46
CA VAL A 73 -6.38 7.46 -4.88
C VAL A 73 -7.89 7.45 -5.09
N ARG A 74 -8.61 6.61 -4.33
CA ARG A 74 -10.06 6.42 -4.48
C ARG A 74 -10.72 5.91 -3.21
N LYS A 75 -12.06 5.84 -3.24
CA LYS A 75 -12.83 5.13 -2.21
C LYS A 75 -12.49 3.64 -2.25
N LEU A 76 -12.35 3.02 -1.09
CA LEU A 76 -12.06 1.58 -0.97
C LEU A 76 -13.15 0.91 -0.14
N GLU A 77 -13.56 -0.28 -0.54
CA GLU A 77 -14.49 -1.10 0.23
C GLU A 77 -13.69 -1.99 1.18
N GLY A 78 -14.02 -1.96 2.47
CA GLY A 78 -13.32 -2.73 3.51
C GLY A 78 -13.35 -4.24 3.22
N ASN A 79 -14.46 -4.74 2.67
CA ASN A 79 -14.67 -6.14 2.30
C ASN A 79 -13.67 -6.58 1.25
N ARG A 80 -13.54 -5.80 0.18
CA ARG A 80 -12.60 -6.08 -0.90
C ARG A 80 -11.16 -6.00 -0.41
N LEU A 81 -10.85 -4.97 0.38
CA LEU A 81 -9.51 -4.81 0.93
C LEU A 81 -9.12 -5.95 1.86
N TYR A 82 -10.02 -6.36 2.76
CA TYR A 82 -9.81 -7.50 3.63
C TYR A 82 -9.68 -8.82 2.85
N THR A 83 -10.49 -9.02 1.82
CA THR A 83 -10.39 -10.22 0.96
C THR A 83 -9.02 -10.28 0.28
N ALA A 84 -8.50 -9.14 -0.20
CA ALA A 84 -7.15 -9.07 -0.75
C ALA A 84 -6.10 -9.41 0.31
N PHE A 85 -6.26 -8.93 1.56
CA PHE A 85 -5.38 -9.30 2.67
C PHE A 85 -5.39 -10.81 2.92
N GLU A 86 -6.56 -11.43 3.04
CA GLU A 86 -6.68 -12.89 3.22
C GLU A 86 -6.01 -13.66 2.09
N GLN A 87 -6.27 -13.29 0.83
CA GLN A 87 -5.71 -13.96 -0.34
C GLN A 87 -4.18 -13.85 -0.39
N THR A 88 -3.63 -12.64 -0.22
CA THR A 88 -2.19 -12.43 -0.25
C THR A 88 -1.50 -13.17 0.89
N PHE A 89 -2.00 -13.08 2.12
CA PHE A 89 -1.37 -13.76 3.26
C PHE A 89 -1.46 -15.29 3.15
N ALA A 90 -2.62 -15.83 2.72
CA ALA A 90 -2.79 -17.27 2.53
C ALA A 90 -1.90 -17.82 1.41
N PHE A 91 -1.74 -17.09 0.30
CA PHE A 91 -0.87 -17.50 -0.79
C PHE A 91 0.61 -17.48 -0.40
N ARG A 92 1.04 -16.43 0.32
CA ARG A 92 2.44 -16.27 0.72
C ARG A 92 2.83 -17.26 1.83
N ASP A 93 1.88 -17.62 2.71
CA ASP A 93 2.02 -18.63 3.77
C ASP A 93 3.30 -18.51 4.61
N THR A 94 3.69 -17.26 4.92
CA THR A 94 4.92 -17.00 5.69
C THR A 94 4.66 -16.61 7.14
N HIS A 95 3.55 -15.93 7.40
CA HIS A 95 3.11 -15.49 8.72
C HIS A 95 1.61 -15.14 8.68
N PRO A 96 0.90 -15.16 9.82
CA PRO A 96 -0.53 -14.85 9.84
C PRO A 96 -0.80 -13.36 9.60
N LEU A 97 -1.99 -13.07 9.05
CA LEU A 97 -2.51 -11.70 8.96
C LEU A 97 -2.65 -11.13 10.38
N PRO A 98 -1.99 -10.00 10.71
CA PRO A 98 -2.04 -9.45 12.06
C PRO A 98 -3.36 -8.74 12.32
N GLY A 99 -3.81 -8.73 13.59
CA GLY A 99 -5.01 -7.98 14.00
C GLY A 99 -4.81 -6.47 14.11
N SER A 100 -3.56 -6.01 14.11
CA SER A 100 -3.15 -4.61 14.12
C SER A 100 -1.70 -4.52 13.61
N ILE A 101 -1.34 -3.45 12.93
CA ILE A 101 0.02 -3.32 12.41
C ILE A 101 1.06 -3.11 13.53
N PRO A 102 2.25 -3.75 13.45
CA PRO A 102 3.31 -3.56 14.42
C PRO A 102 3.85 -2.12 14.37
N ARG A 103 4.44 -1.65 15.47
CA ARG A 103 5.12 -0.35 15.49
C ARG A 103 6.27 -0.32 14.48
N ALA A 104 6.37 0.76 13.70
CA ALA A 104 7.51 0.96 12.82
C ALA A 104 8.83 1.01 13.63
N PRO A 105 9.92 0.36 13.19
CA PRO A 105 11.19 0.36 13.90
C PRO A 105 11.73 1.78 14.09
N GLU A 106 12.18 2.13 15.30
CA GLU A 106 12.72 3.46 15.61
C GLU A 106 13.93 3.84 14.74
N ALA A 107 14.73 2.84 14.35
CA ALA A 107 15.83 3.00 13.41
C ALA A 107 15.43 3.57 12.04
N TRP A 108 14.13 3.58 11.70
CA TRP A 108 13.62 4.17 10.47
C TRP A 108 13.37 5.67 10.55
N SER A 109 13.41 6.32 11.72
CA SER A 109 13.02 7.74 11.85
C SER A 109 13.83 8.64 10.92
N GLY A 110 15.16 8.61 11.01
CA GLY A 110 16.05 9.41 10.16
C GLY A 110 15.89 9.12 8.66
N PRO A 111 15.97 7.84 8.22
CA PRO A 111 15.74 7.49 6.82
C PRO A 111 14.36 7.89 6.30
N TYR A 112 13.31 7.75 7.12
CA TYR A 112 11.95 8.10 6.76
C TYR A 112 11.81 9.62 6.58
N GLU A 113 12.23 10.42 7.56
CA GLU A 113 12.10 11.88 7.53
C GLU A 113 12.89 12.51 6.37
N ALA A 114 14.07 11.96 6.05
CA ALA A 114 14.85 12.39 4.90
C ALA A 114 14.10 12.16 3.58
N MET A 115 13.54 10.96 3.40
CA MET A 115 12.73 10.59 2.24
C MET A 115 11.42 11.38 2.18
N ALA A 116 10.71 11.54 3.30
CA ALA A 116 9.46 12.28 3.36
C ALA A 116 9.64 13.74 2.94
N ARG A 117 10.77 14.36 3.31
CA ARG A 117 11.12 15.71 2.86
C ARG A 117 11.44 15.77 1.37
N GLU A 118 12.20 14.82 0.85
CA GLU A 118 12.57 14.74 -0.57
C GLU A 118 11.34 14.55 -1.46
N ASP A 119 10.47 13.61 -1.07
CA ASP A 119 9.26 13.23 -1.80
C ASP A 119 8.06 14.14 -1.48
N GLN A 120 8.23 15.13 -0.59
CA GLN A 120 7.19 16.08 -0.13
C GLN A 120 5.92 15.37 0.38
N LEU A 121 6.12 14.32 1.18
CA LEU A 121 5.02 13.54 1.74
C LEU A 121 4.27 14.35 2.83
N PRO A 122 2.95 14.16 2.97
CA PRO A 122 2.14 14.87 3.97
C PRO A 122 2.39 14.41 5.41
N TRP A 123 3.12 13.31 5.61
CA TRP A 123 3.51 12.79 6.91
C TRP A 123 5.01 13.04 7.10
N GLU A 124 5.36 14.11 7.82
CA GLU A 124 6.75 14.53 7.94
C GLU A 124 7.58 13.59 8.82
N THR A 125 6.95 12.94 9.80
CA THR A 125 7.65 12.06 10.76
C THR A 125 7.19 10.60 10.66
N LEU A 126 8.05 9.68 11.11
CA LEU A 126 7.71 8.26 11.20
C LEU A 126 6.52 8.00 12.12
N PHE A 127 6.32 8.86 13.12
CA PHE A 127 5.17 8.79 14.00
C PHE A 127 3.87 9.13 13.25
N ASP A 128 3.86 10.23 12.49
CA ASP A 128 2.66 10.70 11.78
C ASP A 128 2.16 9.70 10.74
N VAL A 129 3.09 9.09 9.98
CA VAL A 129 2.75 8.07 8.99
C VAL A 129 2.26 6.79 9.66
N HIS A 130 2.83 6.43 10.81
CA HIS A 130 2.42 5.24 11.53
C HIS A 130 1.02 5.40 12.13
N VAL A 131 0.72 6.56 12.73
CA VAL A 131 -0.62 6.88 13.24
C VAL A 131 -1.66 6.88 12.11
N SER A 132 -1.31 7.43 10.95
CA SER A 132 -2.19 7.43 9.78
C SER A 132 -2.38 6.03 9.20
N ALA A 133 -1.34 5.20 9.20
CA ALA A 133 -1.44 3.80 8.79
C ALA A 133 -2.32 2.99 9.74
N LEU A 134 -2.23 3.23 11.06
CA LEU A 134 -3.12 2.61 12.05
C LEU A 134 -4.58 2.98 11.79
N SER A 135 -4.89 4.26 11.55
CA SER A 135 -6.27 4.69 11.29
C SER A 135 -6.87 4.13 10.01
N PHE A 136 -6.03 3.82 9.01
CA PHE A 136 -6.44 3.19 7.76
C PHE A 136 -6.55 1.65 7.89
N LEU A 137 -5.53 0.97 8.41
CA LEU A 137 -5.43 -0.48 8.36
C LEU A 137 -6.19 -1.19 9.49
N ASP A 138 -6.06 -0.70 10.72
CA ASP A 138 -6.58 -1.41 11.89
C ASP A 138 -8.11 -1.56 11.88
N PRO A 139 -8.93 -0.59 11.41
CA PRO A 139 -10.38 -0.82 11.30
C PRO A 139 -10.74 -2.03 10.44
N VAL A 140 -10.04 -2.20 9.31
CA VAL A 140 -10.25 -3.34 8.40
C VAL A 140 -9.72 -4.64 9.02
N LEU A 141 -8.57 -4.60 9.69
CA LEU A 141 -7.98 -5.76 10.36
C LEU A 141 -8.79 -6.24 11.57
N ALA A 142 -9.32 -5.32 12.37
CA ALA A 142 -9.92 -5.61 13.68
C ALA A 142 -11.43 -5.82 13.63
N ARG A 143 -12.18 -4.93 12.96
CA ARG A 143 -13.64 -4.86 13.04
C ARG A 143 -14.23 -4.10 11.85
N GLY A 144 -14.64 -4.80 10.81
CA GLY A 144 -15.59 -4.24 9.85
C GLY A 144 -15.10 -4.33 8.43
N ARG A 145 -15.64 -5.33 7.74
CA ARG A 145 -15.50 -5.48 6.31
C ARG A 145 -16.59 -4.66 5.57
N ASP A 146 -17.64 -4.23 6.25
CA ASP A 146 -18.73 -3.40 5.70
C ASP A 146 -18.52 -1.89 5.90
N LEU A 147 -17.33 -1.38 5.57
CA LEU A 147 -17.00 0.06 5.64
C LEU A 147 -16.50 0.58 4.29
N ILE A 148 -16.64 1.87 4.05
CA ILE A 148 -16.09 2.56 2.88
C ILE A 148 -15.05 3.59 3.33
N TRP A 149 -13.82 3.44 2.86
CA TRP A 149 -12.77 4.42 3.04
C TRP A 149 -13.07 5.65 2.18
N LEU A 150 -13.05 6.82 2.80
CA LEU A 150 -13.20 8.09 2.09
C LEU A 150 -11.85 8.83 2.08
N PRO A 151 -11.12 8.84 0.94
CA PRO A 151 -9.77 9.40 0.87
C PRO A 151 -9.74 10.89 1.26
N ASN A 152 -10.75 11.66 0.85
CA ASN A 152 -10.84 13.10 1.16
C ASN A 152 -11.05 13.41 2.65
N LYS A 153 -11.46 12.41 3.46
CA LYS A 153 -11.68 12.56 4.90
C LYS A 153 -10.68 11.76 5.72
N SER A 154 -9.83 10.96 5.08
CA SER A 154 -8.91 10.00 5.71
C SER A 154 -9.57 9.17 6.82
N ARG A 155 -10.78 8.64 6.57
CA ARG A 155 -11.51 7.80 7.52
C ARG A 155 -12.44 6.80 6.83
N TRP A 156 -12.79 5.75 7.56
CA TRP A 156 -13.84 4.79 7.22
C TRP A 156 -15.22 5.31 7.65
N GLU A 157 -16.24 5.09 6.81
CA GLU A 157 -17.67 5.37 7.05
C GLU A 157 -18.56 4.19 6.67
#